data_AF-A0A0F9THT6-F1
#
_entry.id   AF-A0A0F9THT6-F1
#
_cell.length_a   1.000
_cell.length_b   1.000
_cell.length_c   1.000
_cell.angle_alpha   90.00
_cell.angle_beta   90.00
_cell.angle_gamma   90.00
#
_symmetry.space_group_name_H-M   'P 1'
#
loop_
_entity.id
_entity.type
_entity.pdbx_description
1 polymer ?
#
loop_
_entity_poly.entity_id
_entity_poly.type
_entity_poly.pdbx_seq_one_letter_code
_entity_poly.pdbx_strand_id
1 'polypeptide(L)'
;MESLKPALQYYPFSGDFGDPLDDCFRDKLVTFRKSGPCAHCSGDVKAKTQGRSLTMYWSCDKVVRTYRYCTKCTEAMAKFIETDDFDLLDNRFAA
;
A
#
# COMPACT_ATOMS: atom_id res chain seq x y z
N MET A 1 -15.18 2.13 -1.92
CA MET A 1 -13.94 2.88 -1.60
C MET A 1 -13.92 3.35 -0.14
N GLU A 2 -15.06 3.66 0.48
CA GLU A 2 -15.13 4.04 1.91
C GLU A 2 -14.49 3.00 2.84
N SER A 3 -14.81 1.72 2.62
CA SER A 3 -14.24 0.57 3.35
C SER A 3 -12.72 0.38 3.20
N LEU A 4 -12.08 1.09 2.26
CA LEU A 4 -10.63 1.02 2.05
C LEU A 4 -9.89 2.20 2.67
N LYS A 5 -10.61 3.24 3.13
CA LYS A 5 -9.99 4.45 3.71
C LYS A 5 -9.05 4.14 4.88
N PRO A 6 -9.35 3.21 5.80
CA PRO A 6 -8.43 2.89 6.90
C PRO A 6 -7.05 2.44 6.42
N ALA A 7 -6.94 1.85 5.22
CA ALA A 7 -5.66 1.44 4.64
C ALA A 7 -4.66 2.59 4.45
N LEU A 8 -5.09 3.85 4.43
CA LEU A 8 -4.19 5.01 4.35
C LEU A 8 -3.46 5.28 5.66
N GLN A 9 -3.97 4.79 6.79
CA GLN A 9 -3.29 4.89 8.09
C GLN A 9 -2.21 3.82 8.27
N TYR A 10 -2.29 2.73 7.49
CA TYR A 10 -1.25 1.71 7.47
C TYR A 10 0.03 2.27 6.83
N TYR A 11 1.15 2.26 7.56
CA TYR A 11 2.45 2.64 7.01
C TYR A 11 3.20 1.39 6.50
N PRO A 12 3.36 1.21 5.17
CA PRO A 12 3.92 -0.03 4.61
C PRO A 12 5.40 -0.28 4.91
N PHE A 13 6.11 0.74 5.38
CA PHE A 13 7.53 0.68 5.73
C PHE A 13 7.74 0.72 7.25
N SER A 14 6.72 0.36 8.03
CA SER A 14 6.85 0.25 9.49
C SER A 14 7.94 -0.77 9.84
N GLY A 15 8.90 -0.38 10.68
CA GLY A 15 10.07 -1.18 11.03
C GLY A 15 11.29 -0.97 10.12
N ASP A 16 11.17 -0.17 9.07
CA ASP A 16 12.33 0.37 8.34
C ASP A 16 12.89 1.58 9.11
N PHE A 17 14.21 1.70 9.19
CA PHE A 17 14.86 2.81 9.92
C PHE A 17 14.62 4.16 9.22
N GLY A 18 14.30 4.15 7.92
CA GLY A 18 14.01 5.35 7.13
C GLY A 18 15.13 6.40 7.17
N ASP A 19 14.90 7.55 6.54
CA ASP A 19 15.69 8.76 6.71
C ASP A 19 14.77 9.94 7.08
N PRO A 20 15.17 10.85 7.99
CA PRO A 20 14.37 12.01 8.35
C PRO A 20 13.98 12.93 7.18
N LEU A 21 14.69 12.85 6.05
CA LEU A 21 14.42 13.63 4.85
C LEU A 21 13.57 12.87 3.82
N ASP A 22 13.14 11.64 4.12
CA ASP A 22 12.17 10.94 3.30
C ASP A 22 10.83 11.68 3.34
N ASP A 23 10.14 11.72 2.19
CA ASP A 23 8.91 12.51 2.07
C ASP A 23 7.83 11.76 1.29
N CYS A 24 6.57 11.98 1.68
CA CYS A 24 5.41 11.39 1.03
C CYS A 24 4.78 12.40 0.07
N PHE A 25 5.04 12.22 -1.23
CA PHE A 25 4.48 13.10 -2.26
C PHE A 25 3.02 12.78 -2.58
N ARG A 26 2.61 11.53 -2.38
CA ARG A 26 1.23 11.10 -2.66
C ARG A 26 0.89 9.83 -1.92
N ASP A 27 -0.21 9.86 -1.19
CA ASP A 27 -0.84 8.63 -0.68
C ASP A 27 -2.35 8.68 -0.90
N LYS A 28 -2.86 7.83 -1.80
CA LYS A 28 -4.27 7.87 -2.22
C LYS A 28 -4.81 6.49 -2.56
N LEU A 29 -6.10 6.31 -2.27
CA LEU A 29 -6.91 5.28 -2.92
C LEU A 29 -7.20 5.69 -4.36
N VAL A 30 -7.01 4.76 -5.29
CA VAL A 30 -7.12 5.01 -6.73
C VAL A 30 -7.85 3.88 -7.41
N THR A 31 -8.39 4.17 -8.60
CA THR A 31 -8.69 3.14 -9.60
C THR A 31 -7.53 3.11 -10.60
N PHE A 32 -6.88 1.96 -10.74
CA PHE A 32 -5.68 1.86 -11.57
C PHE A 32 -6.01 1.97 -13.06
N ARG A 33 -5.26 2.80 -13.79
CA ARG A 33 -5.42 2.94 -15.25
C ARG A 33 -4.63 1.88 -16.03
N LYS A 34 -3.54 1.38 -15.47
CA LYS A 34 -2.62 0.40 -16.09
C LYS A 34 -2.33 -0.70 -15.08
N SER A 35 -2.12 -1.92 -15.58
CA SER A 35 -1.67 -3.02 -14.73
C SER A 35 -0.22 -2.82 -14.25
N GLY A 36 0.23 -3.63 -13.29
CA GLY A 36 1.60 -3.59 -12.78
C GLY A 36 1.77 -4.36 -11.46
N PRO A 37 3.00 -4.51 -10.98
CA PRO A 37 3.26 -5.30 -9.78
C PRO A 37 2.74 -4.61 -8.51
N CYS A 38 2.20 -5.40 -7.58
CA CYS A 38 1.89 -5.00 -6.22
C CYS A 38 3.17 -4.96 -5.39
N ALA A 39 3.43 -3.84 -4.71
CA ALA A 39 4.62 -3.66 -3.89
C ALA A 39 4.68 -4.56 -2.65
N HIS A 40 3.53 -5.09 -2.19
CA HIS A 40 3.48 -5.90 -0.98
C HIS A 40 3.44 -7.42 -1.23
N CYS A 41 2.76 -7.88 -2.28
CA CYS A 41 2.64 -9.32 -2.56
C CYS A 41 3.28 -9.75 -3.87
N SER A 42 3.87 -8.82 -4.63
CA SER A 42 4.38 -9.04 -6.00
C SER A 42 3.37 -9.56 -7.03
N GLY A 43 2.11 -9.77 -6.65
CA GLY A 43 1.02 -10.13 -7.55
C GLY A 43 0.58 -8.97 -8.45
N ASP A 44 -0.31 -9.26 -9.41
CA ASP A 44 -0.73 -8.29 -10.41
C ASP A 44 -1.80 -7.32 -9.89
N VAL A 45 -1.51 -6.04 -9.96
CA VAL A 45 -2.49 -4.95 -9.87
C VAL A 45 -3.12 -4.82 -11.25
N LYS A 46 -4.41 -5.13 -11.38
CA LYS A 46 -5.10 -5.07 -12.68
C LYS A 46 -5.57 -3.66 -13.00
N ALA A 47 -5.63 -3.32 -14.29
CA ALA A 47 -6.32 -2.10 -14.72
C ALA A 47 -7.80 -2.15 -14.32
N LYS A 48 -8.38 -0.97 -14.05
CA LYS A 48 -9.77 -0.74 -13.62
C LYS A 48 -10.14 -1.34 -12.25
N THR A 49 -9.19 -1.86 -11.47
CA THR A 49 -9.44 -2.25 -10.07
C THR A 49 -9.09 -1.12 -9.11
N GLN A 50 -9.70 -1.14 -7.93
CA GLN A 50 -9.39 -0.21 -6.84
C GLN A 50 -8.17 -0.69 -6.05
N GLY A 51 -7.44 0.23 -5.43
CA GLY A 51 -6.38 -0.08 -4.48
C GLY A 51 -5.67 1.18 -4.03
N ARG A 52 -4.48 1.05 -3.45
CA ARG A 52 -3.69 2.19 -2.94
C ARG A 52 -2.48 2.47 -3.83
N SER A 53 -2.19 3.76 -4.04
CA SER A 53 -0.98 4.23 -4.69
C SER A 53 -0.26 5.19 -3.75
N LEU A 54 0.97 4.83 -3.40
CA LEU A 54 1.86 5.60 -2.52
C LEU A 54 3.08 6.04 -3.33
N THR A 55 3.48 7.30 -3.25
CA THR A 55 4.70 7.82 -3.88
C THR A 55 5.54 8.47 -2.81
N MET A 56 6.74 7.91 -2.63
CA MET A 56 7.73 8.37 -1.66
C MET A 56 8.92 8.95 -2.41
N TYR A 57 9.50 10.01 -1.85
CA TYR A 57 10.87 10.40 -2.09
C TYR A 57 11.75 9.75 -1.03
N TRP A 58 12.77 9.01 -1.48
CA TRP A 58 13.78 8.40 -0.63
C TRP A 58 15.04 9.23 -0.73
N SER A 59 15.42 9.84 0.39
CA SER A 59 16.53 10.78 0.46
C SER A 59 17.89 10.09 0.39
N CYS A 60 17.97 8.85 0.86
CA CYS A 60 19.20 8.05 0.88
C CYS A 60 19.73 7.75 -0.53
N ASP A 61 18.85 7.40 -1.47
CA ASP A 61 19.18 7.13 -2.87
C ASP A 61 18.81 8.29 -3.82
N LYS A 62 18.15 9.33 -3.30
CA LYS A 62 17.63 10.48 -4.05
C LYS A 62 16.65 10.06 -5.16
N VAL A 63 15.86 9.01 -4.95
CA VAL A 63 14.91 8.49 -5.94
C VAL A 63 13.47 8.71 -5.49
N VAL A 64 12.60 9.06 -6.44
CA VAL A 64 11.15 9.02 -6.26
C VAL A 64 10.63 7.67 -6.72
N ARG A 65 9.92 6.95 -5.84
CA ARG A 65 9.33 5.64 -6.15
C ARG A 65 7.83 5.66 -5.93
N THR A 66 7.10 5.07 -6.87
CA THR A 66 5.66 4.84 -6.74
C THR A 66 5.38 3.36 -6.47
N TYR A 67 4.76 3.09 -5.33
CA TYR A 67 4.30 1.79 -4.88
C TYR A 67 2.81 1.65 -5.17
N ARG A 68 2.43 0.49 -5.70
CA ARG A 68 1.02 0.14 -5.95
C ARG A 68 0.64 -1.03 -5.06
N TYR A 69 -0.54 -0.98 -4.48
CA TYR A 69 -1.08 -2.06 -3.68
C TYR A 69 -2.39 -2.54 -4.32
N CYS A 70 -2.47 -3.85 -4.58
CA CYS A 70 -3.67 -4.45 -5.16
C CYS A 70 -4.87 -4.34 -4.21
N THR A 71 -6.07 -4.62 -4.72
CA THR A 71 -7.32 -4.52 -3.94
C THR A 71 -7.25 -5.35 -2.66
N LYS A 72 -6.85 -6.63 -2.77
CA LYS A 72 -6.75 -7.55 -1.62
C LYS A 72 -5.78 -7.06 -0.53
N CYS A 73 -4.59 -6.60 -0.92
CA CYS A 73 -3.64 -6.03 0.04
C CYS A 73 -4.19 -4.76 0.68
N THR A 74 -4.90 -3.91 -0.09
CA THR A 74 -5.51 -2.69 0.45
C THR A 74 -6.64 -3.01 1.44
N GLU A 75 -7.45 -4.04 1.16
CA GLU A 75 -8.48 -4.54 2.09
C GLU A 75 -7.86 -5.10 3.38
N ALA A 76 -6.80 -5.89 3.27
CA ALA A 76 -6.09 -6.43 4.43
C ALA A 76 -5.48 -5.31 5.30
N MET A 77 -4.88 -4.29 4.68
CA MET A 77 -4.39 -3.10 5.39
C MET A 77 -5.50 -2.34 6.11
N ALA A 78 -6.67 -2.19 5.46
CA ALA A 78 -7.80 -1.51 6.10
C ALA A 78 -8.28 -2.28 7.33
N LYS A 79 -8.48 -3.60 7.19
CA LYS A 79 -8.92 -4.44 8.31
C LYS A 79 -7.90 -4.49 9.45
N PHE A 80 -6.62 -4.56 9.13
CA PHE A 80 -5.55 -4.47 10.13
C PHE A 80 -5.67 -3.19 10.96
N ILE A 81 -5.86 -2.03 10.31
CA ILE A 81 -6.04 -0.76 11.02
C ILE A 81 -7.31 -0.74 11.89
N GLU A 82 -8.37 -1.40 11.46
CA GLU A 82 -9.63 -1.45 12.21
C GLU A 82 -9.59 -2.41 13.41
N THR A 83 -8.78 -3.47 13.34
CA THR A 83 -8.84 -4.61 14.29
C THR A 83 -7.55 -4.85 15.07
N ASP A 84 -6.42 -4.27 14.63
CA ASP A 84 -5.07 -4.54 15.11
C ASP A 84 -4.64 -6.03 14.99
N ASP A 85 -5.32 -6.78 14.11
CA ASP A 85 -5.03 -8.20 13.87
C ASP A 85 -4.00 -8.36 12.74
N PHE A 86 -2.77 -8.65 13.13
CA PHE A 86 -1.62 -8.84 12.23
C PHE A 86 -1.78 -10.05 11.29
N ASP A 87 -2.52 -11.08 11.70
CA ASP A 87 -2.69 -12.31 10.91
C ASP A 87 -3.46 -12.02 9.61
N LEU A 88 -4.24 -10.93 9.55
CA LEU A 88 -5.00 -10.53 8.37
C LEU A 88 -4.13 -10.12 7.20
N LEU A 89 -2.94 -9.56 7.47
CA LEU A 89 -1.99 -9.26 6.40
C LEU A 89 -1.41 -10.56 5.87
N ASP A 90 -0.95 -11.47 6.71
CA ASP A 90 -0.33 -12.73 6.27
C ASP A 90 -1.34 -13.67 5.61
N ASN A 91 -2.56 -13.76 6.14
CA ASN A 91 -3.63 -14.62 5.66
C ASN A 91 -4.53 -13.96 4.61
N ARG A 92 -4.14 -12.82 4.02
CA ARG A 92 -4.93 -12.09 3.00
C ARG A 92 -5.30 -12.88 1.74
N PHE A 93 -4.67 -14.05 1.54
CA PHE A 93 -4.98 -14.99 0.46
C PHE A 93 -5.56 -16.33 0.95
N ALA A 94 -5.68 -16.54 2.26
CA ALA A 94 -6.38 -17.68 2.81
C ALA A 94 -7.88 -17.55 2.48
N ALA A 95 -8.45 -18.64 1.96
CA ALA A 95 -9.81 -18.70 1.44
C ALA A 95 -10.80 -19.13 2.53
#